data_AF-A0A3C1WFA9-F1
#
_entry.id   AF-A0A3C1WFA9-F1
#
_cell.length_a   1.000
_cell.length_b   1.000
_cell.length_c   1.000
_cell.angle_alpha   90.00
_cell.angle_beta   90.00
_cell.angle_gamma   90.00
#
_symmetry.space_group_name_H-M   'P 1'
#
loop_
_entity.id
_entity.type
_entity.pdbx_description
1 polymer ?
#
loop_
_entity_poly.entity_id
_entity_poly.type
_entity_poly.pdbx_seq_one_letter_code
_entity_poly.pdbx_strand_id
1 'polypeptide(L)'
;MKVFAISDPHLSFGVPNKSMDRFGAEWVNHPAKIEKNWREIVGEKDVVLVPGDISWAKKLPDVMPDLLWLDKLPGIKVILNGNHDYWWPTATILERELPPSLRFVHNNHVRIGPFLFFGTRLWDTSEYS
;
A
#
# COMPACT_ATOMS: atom_id res chain seq x y z
N MET A 1 17.69 9.18 5.34
CA MET A 1 16.94 7.98 4.96
C MET A 1 16.46 7.32 6.24
N LYS A 2 15.18 7.48 6.51
CA LYS A 2 14.42 6.83 7.58
C LYS A 2 13.55 5.75 6.95
N VAL A 3 13.09 4.81 7.77
CA VAL A 3 12.11 3.80 7.37
C VAL A 3 10.85 4.03 8.22
N PHE A 4 9.73 4.24 7.55
CA PHE A 4 8.40 4.36 8.14
C PHE A 4 7.57 3.12 7.77
N ALA A 5 6.44 2.92 8.46
CA ALA A 5 5.49 1.89 8.11
C ALA A 5 4.05 2.37 8.37
N ILE A 6 3.14 2.01 7.47
CA ILE A 6 1.69 2.18 7.62
C ILE A 6 1.01 1.04 6.87
N SER A 7 0.10 0.33 7.52
CA SER A 7 -0.68 -0.75 6.91
C SER A 7 -2.16 -0.36 6.86
N ASP A 8 -2.95 -1.12 6.10
CA ASP A 8 -4.40 -1.05 6.12
C ASP A 8 -4.99 0.34 5.74
N PRO A 9 -4.42 1.10 4.76
CA PRO A 9 -4.99 2.38 4.41
C PRO A 9 -6.38 2.26 3.75
N HIS A 10 -6.79 1.07 3.26
CA HIS A 10 -8.14 0.79 2.78
C HIS A 10 -8.70 1.91 1.87
N LEU A 11 -7.91 2.31 0.87
CA LEU A 11 -8.26 3.34 -0.08
C LEU A 11 -9.40 2.86 -1.00
N SER A 12 -10.13 3.80 -1.58
CA SER A 12 -11.32 3.47 -2.39
C SER A 12 -11.54 4.47 -3.52
N PHE A 13 -10.49 5.12 -4.04
CA PHE A 13 -10.61 6.13 -5.11
C PHE A 13 -11.16 5.52 -6.41
N GLY A 14 -10.82 4.26 -6.72
CA GLY A 14 -11.38 3.53 -7.86
C GLY A 14 -12.68 2.77 -7.56
N VAL A 15 -13.10 2.71 -6.29
CA VAL A 15 -14.34 2.05 -5.84
C VAL A 15 -15.10 2.94 -4.84
N PRO A 16 -15.62 4.11 -5.26
CA PRO A 16 -16.08 5.17 -4.35
C PRO A 16 -17.24 4.76 -3.43
N ASN A 17 -18.00 3.72 -3.77
CA ASN A 17 -19.04 3.16 -2.92
C ASN A 17 -18.52 2.31 -1.74
N LYS A 18 -17.19 2.19 -1.57
CA LYS A 18 -16.52 1.41 -0.52
C LYS A 18 -15.74 2.27 0.47
N SER A 19 -16.09 3.54 0.62
CA SER A 19 -15.45 4.44 1.60
C SER A 19 -15.46 3.87 3.03
N MET A 20 -14.35 4.09 3.75
CA MET A 20 -14.22 3.72 5.16
C MET A 20 -15.04 4.61 6.10
N ASP A 21 -15.54 5.77 5.66
CA ASP A 21 -16.37 6.70 6.45
C ASP A 21 -17.52 5.99 7.18
N ARG A 22 -18.07 4.92 6.58
CA ARG A 22 -19.14 4.09 7.15
C ARG A 22 -18.77 3.36 8.45
N PHE A 23 -17.48 3.27 8.79
CA PHE A 23 -16.96 2.58 9.98
C PHE A 23 -16.70 3.52 11.15
N GLY A 24 -16.97 4.82 11.01
CA GLY A 24 -16.94 5.78 12.12
C GLY A 24 -16.26 7.10 11.77
N ALA A 25 -16.42 8.08 12.67
CA ALA A 25 -15.91 9.44 12.50
C ALA A 25 -14.38 9.50 12.28
N GLU A 26 -13.63 8.55 12.85
CA GLU A 26 -12.18 8.45 12.70
C GLU A 26 -11.78 8.25 11.24
N TRP A 27 -12.58 7.51 10.48
CA TRP A 27 -12.34 7.18 9.07
C TRP A 27 -12.79 8.26 8.10
N VAL A 28 -13.61 9.22 8.55
CA VAL A 28 -14.10 10.29 7.67
C VAL A 28 -12.91 11.03 7.07
N ASN A 29 -12.84 11.03 5.74
CA ASN A 29 -11.76 11.65 4.97
C ASN A 29 -10.36 11.16 5.38
N HIS A 30 -10.23 9.88 5.75
CA HIS A 30 -8.95 9.30 6.18
C HIS A 30 -7.82 9.42 5.14
N PRO A 31 -8.03 9.38 3.81
CA PRO A 31 -6.92 9.52 2.87
C PRO A 31 -6.26 10.89 3.01
N ALA A 32 -7.04 11.97 3.19
CA ALA A 32 -6.50 13.31 3.39
C ALA A 32 -5.73 13.43 4.73
N LYS A 33 -6.20 12.75 5.78
CA LYS A 33 -5.49 12.70 7.07
C LYS A 33 -4.13 12.00 6.93
N ILE A 34 -4.11 10.86 6.21
CA ILE A 34 -2.88 10.12 5.91
C ILE A 34 -1.93 10.99 5.08
N GLU A 35 -2.38 11.58 3.98
CA GLU A 35 -1.55 12.40 3.11
C GLU A 35 -0.94 13.60 3.84
N LYS A 36 -1.74 14.30 4.67
CA LYS A 36 -1.25 15.42 5.47
C LYS A 36 -0.08 14.98 6.36
N ASN A 37 -0.29 13.97 7.20
CA ASN A 37 0.74 13.51 8.12
C ASN A 37 1.96 12.93 7.38
N TRP A 38 1.73 12.19 6.28
CA TRP A 38 2.80 11.63 5.46
C TRP A 38 3.72 12.73 4.92
N ARG A 39 3.15 13.79 4.33
CA ARG A 39 3.93 14.91 3.78
C ARG A 39 4.67 15.72 4.85
N GLU A 40 4.16 15.73 6.08
CA GLU A 40 4.81 16.41 7.21
C GLU A 40 6.08 15.69 7.69
N ILE A 41 6.13 14.35 7.60
CA ILE A 41 7.19 13.55 8.26
C ILE A 41 8.10 12.75 7.32
N VAL A 42 7.64 12.42 6.11
CA VAL A 42 8.36 11.57 5.15
C VAL A 42 9.07 12.43 4.11
N GLY A 43 10.39 12.25 3.96
CA GLY A 43 11.16 12.87 2.89
C GLY A 43 11.29 12.01 1.64
N GLU A 44 11.68 12.62 0.51
CA GLU A 44 11.80 11.94 -0.80
C GLU A 44 12.77 10.75 -0.84
N LYS A 45 13.76 10.74 0.05
CA LYS A 45 14.77 9.67 0.15
C LYS A 45 14.46 8.63 1.22
N ASP A 46 13.33 8.78 1.91
CA ASP A 46 12.91 7.84 2.94
C ASP A 46 12.15 6.66 2.31
N VAL A 47 12.04 5.57 3.07
CA VAL A 47 11.28 4.38 2.67
C VAL A 47 10.03 4.29 3.52
N VAL A 48 8.91 3.94 2.91
CA VAL A 48 7.67 3.62 3.63
C VAL A 48 7.21 2.23 3.28
N LEU A 49 7.12 1.37 4.30
CA LEU A 49 6.55 0.04 4.19
C LEU A 49 5.03 0.15 4.22
N VAL A 50 4.36 -0.46 3.24
CA VAL A 50 2.90 -0.49 3.14
C VAL A 50 2.45 -1.95 3.00
N PRO A 51 2.42 -2.71 4.12
CA PRO A 51 2.31 -4.16 4.07
C PRO A 51 0.86 -4.66 4.04
N GLY A 52 0.12 -4.27 3.00
CA GLY A 52 -1.16 -4.85 2.66
C GLY A 52 -2.38 -4.01 2.99
N ASP A 53 -3.51 -4.52 2.52
CA ASP A 53 -4.86 -3.95 2.62
C ASP A 53 -4.89 -2.48 2.19
N ILE A 54 -4.26 -2.27 1.04
CA ILE A 54 -4.02 -0.93 0.47
C ILE A 54 -5.33 -0.34 -0.04
N SER A 55 -6.17 -1.17 -0.65
CA SER A 55 -7.36 -0.72 -1.34
C SER A 55 -8.52 -1.71 -1.24
N TRP A 56 -9.74 -1.17 -1.26
CA TRP A 56 -10.97 -1.93 -1.43
C TRP A 56 -11.18 -2.49 -2.85
N ALA A 57 -10.37 -2.05 -3.82
CA ALA A 57 -10.42 -2.54 -5.17
C ALA A 57 -10.18 -4.06 -5.22
N LYS A 58 -10.91 -4.75 -6.11
CA LYS A 58 -10.74 -6.20 -6.29
C LYS A 58 -10.04 -6.58 -7.58
N LYS A 59 -9.78 -5.61 -8.45
CA LYS A 59 -9.17 -5.81 -9.76
C LYS A 59 -8.09 -4.76 -9.98
N LEU A 60 -7.08 -5.13 -10.75
CA LEU A 60 -5.95 -4.25 -11.03
C LEU A 60 -6.35 -2.86 -11.57
N PRO A 61 -7.25 -2.73 -12.57
CA PRO A 61 -7.63 -1.40 -13.09
C PRO A 61 -8.27 -0.50 -12.02
N ASP A 62 -9.05 -1.10 -11.12
CA ASP A 62 -9.77 -0.38 -10.08
C ASP A 62 -8.85 0.08 -8.94
N VAL A 63 -7.69 -0.56 -8.73
CA VAL A 63 -6.72 -0.12 -7.71
C VAL A 63 -5.77 0.96 -8.22
N MET A 64 -5.64 1.14 -9.54
CA MET A 64 -4.68 2.09 -10.11
C MET A 64 -4.86 3.52 -9.59
N PRO A 65 -6.08 4.07 -9.40
CA PRO A 65 -6.24 5.37 -8.77
C PRO A 65 -5.63 5.46 -7.37
N ASP A 66 -5.71 4.38 -6.59
CA ASP A 66 -5.15 4.31 -5.23
C ASP A 66 -3.61 4.22 -5.25
N LEU A 67 -3.06 3.39 -6.15
CA LEU A 67 -1.60 3.28 -6.31
C LEU A 67 -0.98 4.57 -6.84
N LEU A 68 -1.67 5.27 -7.75
CA LEU A 68 -1.24 6.58 -8.27
C LEU A 68 -1.36 7.68 -7.23
N TRP A 69 -2.32 7.60 -6.30
CA TRP A 69 -2.35 8.49 -5.15
C TRP A 69 -1.15 8.25 -4.23
N LEU A 70 -0.85 6.97 -3.93
CA LEU A 70 0.31 6.59 -3.11
C LEU A 70 1.64 6.99 -3.76
N ASP A 71 1.73 6.91 -5.09
CA ASP A 71 2.92 7.30 -5.86
C ASP A 71 3.28 8.78 -5.68
N LYS A 72 2.27 9.65 -5.57
CA LYS A 72 2.42 11.11 -5.37
C LYS A 72 2.87 11.50 -3.97
N LEU A 73 2.89 10.57 -3.01
CA LEU A 73 3.39 10.84 -1.67
C LEU A 73 4.92 10.69 -1.62
N PRO A 74 5.64 11.52 -0.85
CA PRO A 74 7.09 11.46 -0.74
C PRO A 74 7.61 10.08 -0.32
N GLY A 75 8.81 9.74 -0.80
CA GLY A 75 9.52 8.53 -0.42
C GLY A 75 9.26 7.34 -1.34
N ILE A 76 10.05 6.29 -1.15
CA ILE A 76 9.96 5.04 -1.89
C ILE A 76 9.05 4.08 -1.11
N LYS A 77 8.00 3.57 -1.74
CA LYS A 77 7.04 2.68 -1.08
C LYS A 77 7.40 1.23 -1.35
N VAL A 78 7.51 0.42 -0.30
CA VAL A 78 7.66 -1.03 -0.42
C VAL A 78 6.34 -1.67 0.00
N ILE A 79 5.61 -2.19 -0.97
CA ILE A 79 4.28 -2.79 -0.80
C ILE A 79 4.37 -4.31 -0.67
N LEU A 80 3.47 -4.90 0.10
CA LEU A 80 3.22 -6.33 0.20
C LEU A 80 1.70 -6.55 0.11
N ASN A 81 1.24 -7.71 -0.36
CA ASN A 81 -0.18 -7.99 -0.44
C ASN A 81 -0.78 -8.34 0.93
N GLY A 82 -1.90 -7.72 1.25
CA GLY A 82 -2.76 -8.08 2.38
C GLY A 82 -3.78 -9.15 2.00
N ASN A 83 -4.67 -9.49 2.93
CA ASN A 83 -5.73 -10.48 2.71
C ASN A 83 -6.92 -9.91 1.91
N HIS A 84 -7.08 -8.59 1.88
CA HIS A 84 -8.11 -7.88 1.13
C HIS A 84 -7.62 -7.32 -0.21
N ASP A 85 -6.32 -7.42 -0.52
CA ASP A 85 -5.73 -7.00 -1.79
C ASP A 85 -5.98 -8.01 -2.93
N TYR A 86 -7.25 -8.33 -3.19
CA TYR A 86 -7.64 -9.25 -4.29
C TYR A 86 -7.22 -8.75 -5.68
N TRP A 87 -6.91 -7.46 -5.81
CA TRP A 87 -6.41 -6.85 -7.03
C TRP A 87 -4.98 -7.27 -7.39
N TRP A 88 -4.21 -7.81 -6.44
CA TRP A 88 -2.78 -8.08 -6.56
C TRP A 88 -2.48 -9.16 -7.62
N PRO A 89 -1.81 -8.83 -8.74
CA PRO A 89 -1.57 -9.76 -9.83
C PRO A 89 -0.24 -10.52 -9.64
N THR A 90 0.22 -11.19 -10.70
CA THR A 90 1.55 -11.83 -10.73
C THR A 90 2.67 -10.79 -10.67
N ALA A 91 3.86 -11.21 -10.23
CA ALA A 91 5.05 -10.35 -10.14
C ALA A 91 5.38 -9.65 -11.47
N THR A 92 5.30 -10.36 -12.62
CA THR A 92 5.56 -9.76 -13.94
C THR A 92 4.58 -8.65 -14.30
N ILE A 93 3.32 -8.75 -13.87
CA ILE A 93 2.33 -7.69 -14.10
C ILE A 93 2.62 -6.51 -13.17
N LEU A 94 2.97 -6.76 -11.90
CA LEU A 94 3.39 -5.69 -10.97
C LEU A 94 4.61 -4.92 -11.50
N GLU A 95 5.63 -5.60 -12.03
CA GLU A 95 6.81 -4.95 -12.63
C GLU A 95 6.45 -4.00 -13.77
N ARG A 96 5.43 -4.34 -14.56
CA ARG A 96 5.01 -3.54 -15.72
C ARG A 96 4.09 -2.39 -15.35
N GLU A 97 3.19 -2.59 -14.39
CA GLU A 97 2.06 -1.69 -14.13
C GLU A 97 2.28 -0.78 -12.91
N LEU A 98 3.19 -1.13 -11.99
CA LEU A 98 3.36 -0.33 -10.78
C LEU A 98 3.94 1.06 -11.07
N PRO A 99 3.43 2.10 -10.37
CA PRO A 99 4.02 3.43 -10.44
C PRO A 99 5.49 3.47 -10.00
N PRO A 100 6.30 4.43 -10.51
CA PRO A 100 7.76 4.41 -10.38
C PRO A 100 8.29 4.50 -8.95
N SER A 101 7.54 5.05 -8.00
CA SER A 101 7.99 5.12 -6.60
C SER A 101 7.61 3.90 -5.76
N LEU A 102 6.82 2.98 -6.32
CA LEU A 102 6.41 1.74 -5.66
C LEU A 102 7.36 0.60 -6.04
N ARG A 103 7.72 -0.21 -5.05
CA ARG A 103 8.42 -1.49 -5.18
C ARG A 103 7.61 -2.52 -4.42
N PHE A 104 7.67 -3.77 -4.83
CA PHE A 104 6.84 -4.81 -4.23
C PHE A 104 7.68 -5.98 -3.73
N VAL A 105 7.21 -6.58 -2.64
CA VAL A 105 7.66 -7.88 -2.16
C VAL A 105 6.66 -8.94 -2.60
N HIS A 106 7.11 -9.90 -3.42
CA HIS A 106 6.35 -11.06 -3.90
C HIS A 106 7.34 -12.17 -4.26
N ASN A 107 7.66 -13.05 -3.30
CA ASN A 107 8.70 -14.10 -3.44
C ASN A 107 10.07 -13.57 -3.91
N ASN A 108 10.37 -12.32 -3.58
CA ASN A 108 11.60 -11.63 -3.92
C ASN A 108 12.05 -10.79 -2.71
N HIS A 109 13.03 -9.92 -2.94
CA HIS A 109 13.44 -8.91 -1.98
C HIS A 109 13.54 -7.55 -2.69
N VAL A 110 13.43 -6.49 -1.91
CA VAL A 110 13.64 -5.12 -2.40
C VAL A 110 14.86 -4.53 -1.72
N ARG A 111 15.83 -4.05 -2.50
CA ARG A 111 17.02 -3.36 -1.99
C ARG A 111 16.91 -1.86 -2.20
N ILE A 112 17.08 -1.07 -1.14
CA ILE A 112 17.11 0.40 -1.22
C ILE A 112 18.26 0.90 -0.34
N GLY A 113 19.30 1.46 -0.96
CA GLY A 113 20.50 1.90 -0.26
C GLY A 113 21.12 0.76 0.58
N PRO A 114 21.32 0.94 1.90
CA PRO A 114 21.86 -0.09 2.76
C PRO A 114 20.83 -1.12 3.23
N PHE A 115 19.54 -0.93 2.94
CA PHE A 115 18.46 -1.79 3.42
C PHE A 115 18.08 -2.87 2.41
N LEU A 116 17.71 -4.03 2.95
CA LEU A 116 17.18 -5.17 2.23
C LEU A 116 15.85 -5.58 2.88
N PHE A 117 14.77 -5.49 2.13
CA PHE A 117 13.41 -5.75 2.60
C PHE A 117 12.90 -7.10 2.10
N PHE A 118 12.34 -7.85 3.03
CA PHE A 118 11.67 -9.13 2.81
C PHE A 118 10.34 -9.09 3.55
N GLY A 119 9.42 -9.96 3.15
CA GLY A 119 8.10 -10.01 3.75
C GLY A 119 7.31 -11.18 3.19
N THR A 120 6.35 -11.63 3.97
CA THR A 120 5.37 -12.64 3.58
C THR A 120 4.04 -12.25 4.16
N ARG A 121 2.96 -12.42 3.39
CA ARG A 121 1.62 -12.40 3.98
C ARG A 121 1.53 -13.61 4.90
N LEU A 122 1.19 -13.40 6.16
CA LEU A 122 0.87 -14.52 7.05
C LEU A 122 -0.40 -15.21 6.54
N TRP A 123 -0.48 -16.51 6.78
CA TRP A 123 -1.60 -17.34 6.35
C TRP A 123 -2.71 -17.36 7.40
N ASP A 124 -3.94 -17.46 6.90
CA ASP A 124 -5.09 -17.89 7.68
C ASP A 124 -4.92 -19.40 7.91
N THR A 125 -4.23 -19.81 8.98
CA THR A 125 -4.37 -21.20 9.47
C THR A 125 -5.68 -21.32 10.22
N SER A 126 -6.24 -22.53 10.25
CA SER A 126 -7.46 -22.83 11.00
C SER A 126 -7.38 -22.51 12.50
N GLU A 127 -6.19 -22.20 13.01
CA GLU A 127 -5.96 -21.77 14.38
C GLU A 127 -6.39 -20.31 14.64
N TYR A 128 -6.56 -19.48 13.59
CA TYR A 128 -6.85 -18.04 13.69
C TYR A 128 -8.14 -17.61 12.97
N SER A 129 -8.94 -18.56 12.50
CA SER A 129 -10.24 -18.36 11.82
C SER A 129 -11.43 -18.62 12.74
#